data_AF-J9E0L8-F1
#
_entry.id   AF-J9E0L8-F1
#
_cell.length_a   1.000
_cell.length_b   1.000
_cell.length_c   1.000
_cell.angle_alpha   90.00
_cell.angle_beta   90.00
_cell.angle_gamma   90.00
#
_symmetry.space_group_name_H-M   'P 1'
#
loop_
_entity.id
_entity.type
_entity.pdbx_description
1 polymer ?
#
loop_
_entity_poly.entity_id
_entity_poly.type
_entity_poly.pdbx_seq_one_letter_code
_entity_poly.pdbx_strand_id
1 'polypeptide(L)'
;NKSCSGDYAFTYLSDRYMDLREVREVIRTKTLEDCLSACLDAVNYACRSVSYNRTDGDCFLSQHNQLSKPALIKINNNPNYRIDYYENSCTNS
;
A
#
# COMPACT_ATOMS: atom_id res chain seq x y z
N ASN A 1 -8.17 -13.92 -13.68
CA ASN A 1 -7.62 -14.70 -12.55
C ASN A 1 -6.57 -13.85 -11.87
N LYS A 2 -6.74 -13.51 -10.58
CA LYS A 2 -5.70 -12.83 -9.80
C LYS A 2 -4.58 -13.85 -9.53
N SER A 3 -3.34 -13.55 -9.95
CA SER A 3 -2.18 -14.43 -9.74
C SER A 3 -1.25 -13.79 -8.72
N CYS A 4 -0.89 -14.53 -7.68
CA CYS A 4 0.00 -14.06 -6.62
C CYS A 4 1.36 -14.76 -6.73
N SER A 5 2.44 -13.99 -6.68
CA SER A 5 3.81 -14.51 -6.86
C SER A 5 4.45 -15.04 -5.57
N GLY A 6 3.76 -14.99 -4.42
CA GLY A 6 4.26 -15.45 -3.12
C GLY A 6 3.19 -16.09 -2.25
N ASP A 7 3.61 -16.65 -1.10
CA ASP A 7 2.73 -17.35 -0.14
C ASP A 7 1.68 -16.42 0.49
N TYR A 8 1.95 -15.12 0.53
CA TYR A 8 1.08 -14.09 1.06
C TYR A 8 0.69 -13.08 -0.02
N ALA A 9 -0.54 -12.55 0.08
CA ALA A 9 -1.02 -11.52 -0.83
C ALA A 9 -0.27 -10.18 -0.69
N PHE A 10 0.29 -9.91 0.49
CA PHE A 10 1.03 -8.66 0.76
C PHE A 10 2.34 -8.88 1.51
N THR A 11 3.38 -8.15 1.11
CA THR A 11 4.61 -8.01 1.89
C THR A 11 4.51 -6.78 2.78
N TYR A 12 4.85 -6.92 4.06
CA TYR A 12 4.75 -5.85 5.07
C TYR A 12 6.10 -5.22 5.38
N LEU A 13 6.15 -3.89 5.43
CA LEU A 13 7.28 -3.12 5.95
C LEU A 13 6.80 -2.11 6.99
N SER A 14 7.23 -2.32 8.24
CA SER A 14 6.95 -1.42 9.36
C SER A 14 7.58 -0.05 9.15
N ASP A 15 6.88 0.99 9.61
CA ASP A 15 7.36 2.39 9.63
C ASP A 15 7.89 2.86 8.28
N ARG A 16 7.25 2.40 7.20
CA ARG A 16 7.53 2.82 5.83
C ARG A 16 6.26 3.21 5.12
N TYR A 17 6.40 4.03 4.08
CA TYR A 17 5.29 4.44 3.23
C TYR A 17 5.79 4.86 1.85
N MET A 18 4.90 4.78 0.86
CA MET A 18 5.15 5.37 -0.45
C MET A 18 5.01 6.89 -0.36
N ASP A 19 5.98 7.62 -0.92
CA ASP A 19 5.95 9.07 -1.03
C ASP A 19 4.62 9.55 -1.64
N LEU A 20 4.01 10.59 -1.05
CA LEU A 20 2.69 11.10 -1.44
C LEU A 20 2.59 11.48 -2.92
N ARG A 21 3.71 11.79 -3.58
CA ARG A 21 3.75 12.08 -5.02
C ARG A 21 3.41 10.88 -5.91
N GLU A 22 3.57 9.66 -5.41
CA GLU A 22 3.26 8.42 -6.12
C GLU A 22 1.97 7.77 -5.60
N VAL A 23 1.22 8.48 -4.76
CA VAL A 23 -0.11 8.06 -4.31
C VAL A 23 -1.11 8.39 -5.39
N ARG A 24 -1.86 7.38 -5.82
CA ARG A 24 -2.87 7.51 -6.86
C ARG A 24 -4.23 7.86 -6.27
N GLU A 25 -4.53 7.30 -5.11
CA GLU A 25 -5.82 7.44 -4.44
C GLU A 25 -5.62 7.41 -2.92
N VAL A 26 -6.40 8.23 -2.23
CA VAL A 26 -6.47 8.23 -0.76
C VAL A 26 -7.91 7.90 -0.37
N ILE A 27 -8.08 6.82 0.38
CA ILE A 27 -9.37 6.43 0.93
C ILE A 27 -9.26 6.36 2.45
N ARG A 28 -10.37 6.58 3.15
CA ARG A 28 -10.41 6.45 4.60
C ARG A 28 -11.16 5.18 4.96
N THR A 29 -10.48 4.26 5.63
CA THR A 29 -11.04 2.97 6.04
C THR A 29 -11.08 2.85 7.56
N LYS A 30 -11.86 1.89 8.05
CA LYS A 30 -11.91 1.60 9.49
C LYS A 30 -10.84 0.59 9.90
N THR A 31 -10.44 -0.27 8.96
CA THR A 31 -9.53 -1.38 9.20
C THR A 31 -8.47 -1.44 8.10
N LEU A 32 -7.38 -2.15 8.41
CA LEU A 32 -6.34 -2.47 7.43
C LEU A 32 -6.89 -3.38 6.32
N GLU A 33 -7.74 -4.34 6.68
CA GLU A 33 -8.32 -5.31 5.77
C GLU A 33 -9.15 -4.63 4.66
N ASP A 34 -9.93 -3.59 5.01
CA ASP A 34 -10.69 -2.80 4.05
C ASP A 34 -9.74 -2.07 3.08
N CYS A 35 -8.64 -1.54 3.59
CA CYS A 35 -7.62 -0.82 2.84
C CYS A 35 -6.85 -1.74 1.87
N LEU A 36 -6.49 -2.96 2.30
CA LEU A 36 -5.88 -3.97 1.44
C LEU A 36 -6.85 -4.48 0.37
N SER A 37 -8.11 -4.73 0.75
CA SER A 37 -9.16 -5.15 -0.18
C SER A 37 -9.38 -4.12 -1.28
N ALA A 38 -9.43 -2.83 -0.94
CA ALA A 38 -9.59 -1.76 -1.91
C ALA A 38 -8.45 -1.74 -2.96
N CYS A 39 -7.22 -2.02 -2.55
CA CYS A 39 -6.10 -2.15 -3.49
C CYS A 39 -6.27 -3.37 -4.42
N LEU A 40 -6.68 -4.51 -3.88
CA LEU A 40 -6.93 -5.72 -4.69
C LEU A 40 -8.07 -5.54 -5.69
N ASP A 41 -9.04 -4.70 -5.38
CA ASP A 41 -10.25 -4.47 -6.19
C ASP A 41 -10.16 -3.20 -7.06
N ALA A 42 -9.03 -2.50 -7.04
CA ALA A 42 -8.79 -1.37 -7.92
C ALA A 42 -8.84 -1.80 -9.40
N VAL A 43 -9.79 -1.23 -10.14
CA VAL A 43 -10.02 -1.53 -11.57
C VAL A 43 -9.41 -0.48 -12.51
N ASN A 44 -9.23 0.75 -12.03
CA ASN A 44 -8.76 1.88 -12.85
C ASN A 44 -7.25 1.85 -13.08
N TYR A 45 -6.51 1.15 -12.22
CA TYR A 45 -5.07 0.96 -12.29
C TYR A 45 -4.69 -0.29 -11.50
N ALA A 46 -3.55 -0.89 -11.83
CA ALA A 46 -3.02 -2.00 -11.05
C ALA A 46 -2.41 -1.47 -9.75
N CYS A 47 -3.13 -1.55 -8.64
CA CYS A 47 -2.59 -1.18 -7.34
C CYS A 47 -1.51 -2.18 -6.92
N ARG A 48 -0.29 -1.68 -6.71
CA ARG A 48 0.90 -2.47 -6.37
C ARG A 48 1.35 -2.28 -4.94
N SER A 49 0.93 -1.21 -4.28
CA SER A 49 1.20 -1.02 -2.86
C SER A 49 0.20 -0.11 -2.19
N VAL A 50 0.21 -0.17 -0.86
CA VAL A 50 -0.66 0.59 0.02
C VAL A 50 0.16 1.06 1.21
N SER A 51 -0.03 2.31 1.61
CA SER A 51 0.44 2.78 2.92
C SER A 51 -0.77 3.04 3.81
N TYR A 52 -0.84 2.40 4.97
CA TYR A 52 -1.98 2.52 5.87
C TYR A 52 -1.58 3.23 7.16
N ASN A 53 -2.22 4.35 7.45
CA ASN A 53 -2.05 5.07 8.70
C ASN A 53 -3.07 4.61 9.74
N ARG A 54 -2.58 3.92 10.76
CA ARG A 54 -3.41 3.41 11.85
C ARG A 54 -3.91 4.51 12.81
N THR A 55 -3.31 5.70 12.76
CA THR A 55 -3.70 6.81 13.64
C THR A 55 -5.04 7.42 13.20
N ASP A 56 -5.27 7.59 11.91
CA ASP A 56 -6.47 8.26 11.37
C ASP A 56 -7.32 7.39 10.43
N GLY A 57 -6.79 6.24 9.98
CA GLY A 57 -7.46 5.33 9.05
C GLY A 57 -7.26 5.69 7.58
N ASP A 58 -6.33 6.60 7.27
CA ASP A 58 -6.04 6.97 5.89
C ASP A 58 -5.22 5.87 5.19
N CYS A 59 -5.66 5.52 4.00
CA CYS A 59 -5.12 4.47 3.16
C CYS A 59 -4.67 5.08 1.82
N PHE A 60 -3.36 5.05 1.59
CA PHE A 60 -2.71 5.66 0.44
C PHE A 60 -2.36 4.56 -0.58
N LEU A 61 -3.13 4.45 -1.66
CA LEU A 61 -2.96 3.42 -2.67
C LEU A 61 -2.01 3.92 -3.77
N SER A 62 -1.10 3.06 -4.22
CA SER A 62 -0.14 3.37 -5.29
C SER A 62 -0.09 2.28 -6.34
N GLN A 63 0.13 2.69 -7.59
CA GLN A 63 0.47 1.80 -8.70
C GLN A 63 1.95 1.41 -8.72
N HIS A 64 2.75 1.96 -7.81
CA HIS A 64 4.18 1.71 -7.69
C HIS A 64 4.48 0.83 -6.47
N ASN A 65 5.69 0.27 -6.47
CA ASN A 65 6.20 -0.64 -5.45
C ASN A 65 7.72 -0.48 -5.30
N GLN A 66 8.36 -1.28 -4.45
CA GLN A 66 9.81 -1.25 -4.24
C GLN A 66 10.62 -1.46 -5.52
N LEU A 67 10.13 -2.28 -6.46
CA LEU A 67 10.83 -2.53 -7.72
C LEU A 67 10.73 -1.34 -8.68
N SER A 68 9.56 -0.71 -8.77
CA SER A 68 9.34 0.38 -9.73
C SER A 68 9.79 1.75 -9.23
N LYS A 69 9.71 2.03 -7.92
CA LYS A 69 10.11 3.30 -7.31
C LYS A 69 10.80 3.11 -5.94
N PRO A 70 11.94 2.40 -5.86
CA PRO A 70 12.60 2.09 -4.58
C PRO A 70 12.97 3.35 -3.78
N ALA A 71 13.44 4.41 -4.45
CA ALA A 71 13.84 5.67 -3.81
C ALA A 71 12.67 6.46 -3.18
N LEU A 72 11.42 6.07 -3.48
CA LEU A 72 10.22 6.73 -3.00
C LEU A 72 9.54 5.95 -1.87
N ILE A 73 10.13 4.84 -1.42
CA ILE A 73 9.78 4.23 -0.15
C ILE A 73 10.49 4.99 0.95
N LYS A 74 9.72 5.76 1.73
CA LYS A 74 10.21 6.60 2.81
C LYS A 74 10.13 5.86 4.14
N ILE A 75 11.04 6.22 5.05
CA ILE A 75 11.00 5.77 6.44
C ILE A 75 10.24 6.81 7.24
N ASN A 76 9.30 6.35 8.06
CA ASN A 76 8.60 7.17 9.02
C ASN A 76 9.42 7.28 10.30
N ASN A 77 9.86 8.49 10.63
CA ASN A 77 10.56 8.79 11.89
C ASN A 77 9.64 9.47 12.92
N ASN A 78 8.34 9.62 12.61
CA ASN A 78 7.38 10.27 13.50
C ASN A 78 6.59 9.22 14.29
N PRO A 79 6.82 9.08 15.60
CA PRO A 79 6.10 8.11 16.42
C PRO A 79 4.61 8.44 16.59
N ASN A 80 4.15 9.66 16.29
CA ASN A 80 2.71 9.97 16.37
C ASN A 80 1.95 9.64 15.08
N TYR A 81 2.67 9.31 14.00
CA TYR A 81 2.12 8.99 12.70
C TYR A 81 2.35 7.51 12.40
N ARG A 82 1.40 6.64 12.75
CA ARG A 82 1.59 5.18 12.69
C ARG A 82 1.25 4.65 11.30
N ILE A 83 2.11 4.96 10.33
CA ILE A 83 1.97 4.53 8.94
C ILE A 83 2.89 3.35 8.62
N ASP A 84 2.33 2.35 7.95
CA ASP A 84 3.07 1.18 7.46
C ASP A 84 2.80 0.91 5.99
N TYR A 85 3.73 0.21 5.35
CA TYR A 85 3.69 -0.08 3.93
C TYR A 85 3.40 -1.56 3.67
N TYR A 86 2.51 -1.79 2.71
CA TYR A 86 2.06 -3.11 2.27
C TYR A 86 2.19 -3.21 0.76
N GLU A 87 2.97 -4.17 0.27
CA GLU A 87 3.20 -4.38 -1.15
C GLU A 87 2.37 -5.52 -1.68
N ASN A 88 1.51 -5.25 -2.66
CA ASN A 88 0.65 -6.23 -3.26
C ASN A 88 1.47 -7.20 -4.12
N SER A 89 1.48 -8.47 -3.71
CA SER A 89 2.16 -9.57 -4.39
C SER A 89 1.24 -10.26 -5.41
N CYS A 90 -0.04 -9.88 -5.43
CA CYS A 90 -1.04 -10.35 -6.37
C CYS A 90 -1.20 -9.35 -7.50
N THR A 91 -0.91 -9.77 -8.73
CA THR A 91 -1.14 -8.95 -9.92
C THR A 91 -2.30 -9.54 -10.73
N ASN A 92 -3.17 -8.66 -11.23
CA ASN A 92 -4.06 -9.04 -12.32
C ASN A 92 -3.18 -9.12 -13.57
N SER A 93 -2.86 -10.34 -13.99
CA SER A 93 -2.34 -10.67 -15.31
C SER A 93 -3.47 -10.69 -16.33
#